data_AF-A0A950VEC9-F1
#
_entry.id   AF-A0A950VEC9-F1
#
_cell.length_a   1.000
_cell.length_b   1.000
_cell.length_c   1.000
_cell.angle_alpha   90.00
_cell.angle_beta   90.00
_cell.angle_gamma   90.00
#
_symmetry.space_group_name_H-M   'P 1'
#
loop_
_entity.id
_entity.type
_entity.pdbx_description
1 polymer ?
#
loop_
_entity_poly.entity_id
_entity_poly.type
_entity_poly.pdbx_seq_one_letter_code
_entity_poly.pdbx_strand_id
1 'polypeptide(L)'
;HEVDAQWDAIAAAHPGDPRGQLLAWLQHIAEWKACESERGCALANAAVELPDPGHPARQVVKEHKAAARRRLVELCRDAGLNNPEELADEVFLLCEGARVAAQGLGSDQPLTRLPLLLKNLVEERTLGSSAARSNRYRGSRRT
;
A
#
# COMPACT_ATOMS: atom_id res chain seq x y z
N HIS A 1 -1.68 -10.48 -14.42
CA HIS A 1 -2.15 -11.22 -13.23
C HIS A 1 -3.41 -10.55 -12.68
N GLU A 2 -4.22 -11.22 -11.87
CA GLU A 2 -5.51 -10.74 -11.34
C GLU A 2 -5.45 -9.33 -10.70
N VAL A 3 -4.33 -8.97 -10.08
CA VAL A 3 -4.09 -7.64 -9.51
C VAL A 3 -3.81 -6.56 -10.57
N ASP A 4 -3.17 -6.91 -11.69
CA ASP A 4 -2.97 -5.98 -12.81
C ASP A 4 -4.32 -5.63 -13.46
N ALA A 5 -5.22 -6.62 -13.55
CA ALA A 5 -6.58 -6.41 -14.05
C ALA A 5 -7.39 -5.47 -13.14
N GLN A 6 -7.17 -5.53 -11.81
CA GLN A 6 -7.83 -4.61 -10.88
C GLN A 6 -7.33 -3.16 -11.03
N TRP A 7 -6.02 -2.96 -11.20
CA TRP A 7 -5.45 -1.64 -11.48
C TRP A 7 -6.02 -1.04 -12.77
N ASP A 8 -6.13 -1.85 -13.82
CA ASP A 8 -6.68 -1.42 -15.10
C ASP A 8 -8.18 -1.12 -15.00
N ALA A 9 -8.94 -1.94 -14.25
CA ALA A 9 -10.35 -1.70 -13.99
C ALA A 9 -10.59 -0.38 -13.24
N ILE A 10 -9.77 -0.08 -12.22
CA ILE A 10 -9.84 1.19 -11.49
C ILE A 10 -9.47 2.36 -12.40
N ALA A 11 -8.41 2.24 -13.21
CA ALA A 11 -8.02 3.28 -14.14
C ALA A 11 -9.12 3.57 -15.19
N ALA A 12 -9.78 2.52 -15.69
CA ALA A 12 -10.90 2.64 -16.62
C ALA A 12 -12.15 3.27 -15.99
N ALA A 13 -12.42 2.99 -14.70
CA ALA A 13 -13.55 3.57 -13.97
C ALA A 13 -13.33 5.05 -13.57
N HIS A 14 -12.06 5.50 -13.48
CA HIS A 14 -11.68 6.85 -13.08
C HIS A 14 -10.73 7.50 -14.12
N PRO A 15 -11.18 7.69 -15.38
CA PRO A 15 -10.32 8.19 -16.44
C PRO A 15 -9.91 9.65 -16.17
N GLY A 16 -8.60 9.92 -16.18
CA GLY A 16 -8.07 11.27 -15.94
C GLY A 16 -8.21 11.78 -14.50
N ASP A 17 -8.57 10.90 -13.54
CA ASP A 17 -8.68 11.22 -12.12
C ASP A 17 -7.72 10.36 -11.27
N PRO A 18 -6.42 10.71 -11.20
CA PRO A 18 -5.44 9.96 -10.42
C PRO A 18 -5.79 9.88 -8.93
N ARG A 19 -6.44 10.91 -8.39
CA ARG A 19 -6.88 10.93 -6.98
C ARG A 19 -8.03 9.97 -6.76
N GLY A 20 -9.01 9.93 -7.67
CA GLY A 20 -10.09 8.94 -7.68
C GLY A 20 -9.55 7.51 -7.81
N GLN A 21 -8.59 7.28 -8.71
CA GLN A 21 -7.92 5.98 -8.86
C GLN A 21 -7.21 5.55 -7.58
N LEU A 22 -6.46 6.45 -6.94
CA LEU A 22 -5.82 6.18 -5.66
C LEU A 22 -6.87 5.80 -4.60
N LEU A 23 -7.91 6.61 -4.41
CA LEU A 23 -8.94 6.34 -3.40
C LEU A 23 -9.70 5.03 -3.66
N ALA A 24 -10.02 4.73 -4.92
CA ALA A 24 -10.68 3.48 -5.31
C ALA A 24 -9.78 2.27 -5.04
N TRP A 25 -8.48 2.37 -5.31
CA TRP A 25 -7.52 1.32 -4.96
C TRP A 25 -7.45 1.10 -3.44
N LEU A 26 -7.37 2.17 -2.65
CA LEU A 26 -7.33 2.09 -1.19
C LEU A 26 -8.61 1.45 -0.63
N GLN A 27 -9.76 1.78 -1.20
CA GLN A 27 -11.04 1.18 -0.86
C GLN A 27 -11.06 -0.32 -1.19
N HIS A 28 -10.61 -0.70 -2.38
CA HIS A 28 -10.51 -2.10 -2.80
C HIS A 28 -9.62 -2.92 -1.84
N ILE A 29 -8.49 -2.37 -1.39
CA ILE A 29 -7.65 -3.04 -0.39
C ILE A 29 -8.37 -3.23 0.94
N ALA A 30 -9.12 -2.24 1.38
CA ALA A 30 -9.84 -2.30 2.66
C ALA A 30 -11.08 -3.20 2.63
N GLU A 31 -11.66 -3.40 1.45
CA GLU A 31 -12.74 -4.36 1.21
C GLU A 31 -12.25 -5.80 1.13
N TRP A 32 -10.93 -6.03 1.16
CA TRP A 32 -10.38 -7.37 1.34
C TRP A 32 -10.96 -7.96 2.62
N LYS A 33 -11.59 -9.13 2.50
CA LYS A 33 -12.15 -9.86 3.64
C LYS A 33 -11.22 -11.00 3.98
N ALA A 34 -10.89 -11.14 5.26
CA ALA A 34 -10.33 -12.38 5.75
C ALA A 34 -11.38 -13.49 5.57
N CYS A 35 -11.25 -14.31 4.55
CA CYS A 35 -12.00 -15.56 4.43
C CYS A 35 -11.21 -16.66 5.14
N GLU A 36 -11.88 -17.59 5.84
CA GLU A 36 -11.21 -18.74 6.47
C GLU A 36 -10.38 -19.58 5.48
N SER A 37 -10.70 -19.50 4.18
CA SER A 37 -9.95 -20.16 3.11
C SER A 37 -8.81 -19.30 2.51
N GLU A 38 -8.82 -17.98 2.74
CA GLU A 38 -7.80 -17.06 2.24
C GLU A 38 -6.77 -16.77 3.33
N ARG A 39 -5.53 -17.23 3.13
CA ARG A 39 -4.42 -17.04 4.08
C ARG A 39 -3.81 -15.62 4.00
N GLY A 40 -4.58 -14.57 3.75
CA GLY A 40 -4.02 -13.22 3.60
C GLY A 40 -3.30 -13.03 2.25
N CYS A 41 -2.22 -12.25 2.24
CA CYS A 41 -1.47 -11.98 1.00
C CYS A 41 -0.71 -13.24 0.53
N ALA A 42 -1.19 -13.88 -0.54
CA ALA A 42 -0.60 -15.11 -1.10
C ALA A 42 0.91 -14.96 -1.41
N LEU A 43 1.33 -13.78 -1.88
CA LEU A 43 2.74 -13.49 -2.17
C LEU A 43 3.59 -13.37 -0.90
N ALA A 44 3.03 -12.83 0.19
CA ALA A 44 3.74 -12.78 1.47
C ALA A 44 3.95 -14.18 2.03
N ASN A 45 2.94 -15.04 1.97
CA ASN A 45 3.05 -16.44 2.40
C ASN A 45 4.05 -17.22 1.56
N ALA A 46 3.99 -17.08 0.24
CA ALA A 46 4.95 -17.70 -0.66
C ALA A 46 6.39 -17.29 -0.33
N ALA A 47 6.63 -16.02 0.03
CA ALA A 47 7.96 -15.56 0.43
C ALA A 47 8.44 -16.14 1.77
N VAL A 48 7.53 -16.49 2.68
CA VAL A 48 7.86 -17.16 3.96
C VAL A 48 8.23 -18.62 3.73
N GLU A 49 7.48 -19.34 2.89
CA GLU A 49 7.72 -20.75 2.56
C GLU A 49 8.94 -20.98 1.67
N LEU A 50 9.52 -19.92 1.10
CA LEU A 50 10.71 -19.96 0.24
C LEU A 50 11.92 -19.37 0.98
N PRO A 51 12.61 -20.13 1.84
CA PRO A 51 13.70 -19.59 2.66
C PRO A 51 14.95 -19.21 1.86
N ASP A 52 15.17 -19.82 0.70
CA ASP A 52 16.30 -19.51 -0.18
C ASP A 52 16.13 -18.13 -0.86
N PRO A 53 16.98 -17.13 -0.55
CA PRO A 53 16.92 -15.81 -1.18
C PRO A 53 17.10 -15.81 -2.70
N GLY A 54 17.78 -16.83 -3.24
CA GLY A 54 18.03 -17.01 -4.67
C GLY A 54 16.88 -17.66 -5.43
N HIS A 55 15.83 -18.12 -4.74
CA HIS A 55 14.74 -18.85 -5.36
C HIS A 55 14.00 -17.99 -6.41
N PRO A 56 13.82 -18.44 -7.68
CA PRO A 56 13.20 -17.65 -8.74
C PRO A 56 11.82 -17.09 -8.38
N ALA A 57 11.00 -17.84 -7.66
CA ALA A 57 9.69 -17.34 -7.21
C ALA A 57 9.76 -16.18 -6.21
N ARG A 58 10.86 -16.00 -5.46
CA ARG A 58 11.06 -14.79 -4.63
C ARG A 58 11.28 -13.55 -5.49
N GLN A 59 11.90 -13.70 -6.67
CA GLN A 59 12.04 -12.59 -7.62
C GLN A 59 10.67 -12.15 -8.13
N VAL A 60 9.79 -13.10 -8.46
CA VAL A 60 8.40 -12.81 -8.86
C VAL A 60 7.66 -12.03 -7.76
N VAL A 61 7.77 -12.48 -6.49
CA VAL A 61 7.17 -11.75 -5.36
C VAL A 61 7.71 -10.33 -5.25
N LYS A 62 9.03 -10.17 -5.35
CA LYS A 62 9.71 -8.87 -5.25
C LYS A 62 9.30 -7.93 -6.38
N GLU A 63 9.29 -8.43 -7.61
CA GLU A 63 8.90 -7.68 -8.81
C GLU A 63 7.45 -7.22 -8.72
N HIS A 64 6.55 -8.10 -8.27
CA HIS A 64 5.15 -7.77 -8.08
C HIS A 64 4.96 -6.67 -7.03
N LYS A 65 5.56 -6.81 -5.84
CA LYS A 65 5.48 -5.79 -4.79
C LYS A 65 6.10 -4.46 -5.24
N ALA A 66 7.22 -4.51 -5.96
CA ALA A 66 7.87 -3.33 -6.51
C ALA A 66 7.00 -2.64 -7.58
N ALA A 67 6.29 -3.40 -8.42
CA ALA A 67 5.37 -2.87 -9.42
C ALA A 67 4.18 -2.17 -8.76
N ALA A 68 3.54 -2.80 -7.76
CA ALA A 68 2.45 -2.19 -7.01
C ALA A 68 2.88 -0.88 -6.33
N ARG A 69 4.07 -0.87 -5.71
CA ARG A 69 4.64 0.36 -5.13
C ARG A 69 4.89 1.44 -6.18
N ARG A 70 5.48 1.10 -7.34
CA ARG A 70 5.72 2.08 -8.43
C ARG A 70 4.42 2.73 -8.89
N ARG A 71 3.36 1.94 -9.09
CA ARG A 71 2.02 2.43 -9.46
C ARG A 71 1.45 3.41 -8.43
N LEU A 72 1.60 3.11 -7.14
CA LEU A 72 1.21 4.02 -6.07
C LEU A 72 1.97 5.35 -6.12
N VAL A 73 3.28 5.32 -6.36
CA VAL A 73 4.10 6.54 -6.52
C VAL A 73 3.61 7.37 -7.70
N GLU A 74 3.35 6.74 -8.85
CA GLU A 74 2.83 7.40 -10.05
C GLU A 74 1.49 8.08 -9.76
N LEU A 75 0.54 7.36 -9.15
CA LEU A 75 -0.75 7.94 -8.78
C LEU A 75 -0.63 9.10 -7.80
N CYS A 76 0.25 8.99 -6.79
CA CYS A 76 0.46 10.08 -5.83
C CYS A 76 1.05 11.32 -6.53
N ARG A 77 1.98 11.11 -7.46
CA ARG A 77 2.61 12.19 -8.23
C ARG A 77 1.61 12.86 -9.17
N ASP A 78 0.86 12.07 -9.91
CA ASP A 78 -0.14 12.56 -10.87
C ASP A 78 -1.33 13.23 -10.18
N ALA A 79 -1.65 12.82 -8.95
CA ALA A 79 -2.62 13.49 -8.08
C ALA A 79 -2.09 14.80 -7.45
N GLY A 80 -0.82 15.17 -7.68
CA GLY A 80 -0.20 16.37 -7.14
C GLY A 80 0.01 16.33 -5.62
N LEU A 81 0.17 15.14 -5.03
CA LEU A 81 0.38 14.98 -3.59
C LEU A 81 1.85 15.27 -3.23
N ASN A 82 2.06 15.89 -2.07
CA ASN A 82 3.40 16.16 -1.57
C ASN A 82 4.09 14.87 -1.13
N ASN A 83 5.41 14.78 -1.37
CA ASN A 83 6.26 13.61 -1.07
C ASN A 83 5.68 12.27 -1.56
N PRO A 84 5.45 12.11 -2.88
CA PRO A 84 4.72 10.96 -3.42
C PRO A 84 5.41 9.62 -3.14
N GLU A 85 6.73 9.58 -3.07
CA GLU A 85 7.48 8.37 -2.71
C GLU A 85 7.26 7.95 -1.25
N GLU A 86 7.33 8.91 -0.32
CA GLU A 86 7.10 8.65 1.11
C GLU A 86 5.65 8.23 1.36
N LEU A 87 4.68 8.92 0.75
CA LEU A 87 3.27 8.57 0.88
C LEU A 87 2.99 7.16 0.34
N ALA A 88 3.57 6.81 -0.82
CA ALA A 88 3.41 5.47 -1.37
C ALA A 88 3.98 4.39 -0.43
N ASP A 89 5.11 4.66 0.23
CA ASP A 89 5.68 3.75 1.24
C ASP A 89 4.77 3.58 2.46
N GLU A 90 4.24 4.68 2.99
CA GLU A 90 3.33 4.68 4.14
C GLU A 90 2.04 3.92 3.82
N VAL A 91 1.44 4.18 2.66
CA VAL A 91 0.26 3.47 2.15
C VAL A 91 0.54 1.99 1.98
N PHE A 92 1.62 1.64 1.29
CA PHE A 92 1.98 0.25 1.03
C PHE A 92 2.21 -0.53 2.33
N LEU A 93 2.91 0.08 3.30
CA LEU A 93 3.15 -0.52 4.61
C LEU A 93 1.86 -0.76 5.39
N LEU A 94 0.94 0.21 5.41
CA LEU A 94 -0.35 0.08 6.09
C LEU A 94 -1.19 -1.06 5.48
N CYS A 95 -1.23 -1.14 4.16
CA CYS A 95 -1.96 -2.19 3.46
C CYS A 95 -1.40 -3.59 3.76
N GLU A 96 -0.08 -3.77 3.65
CA GLU A 96 0.55 -5.06 3.95
C GLU A 96 0.42 -5.42 5.43
N GLY A 97 0.63 -4.47 6.34
CA GLY A 97 0.52 -4.66 7.78
C GLY A 97 -0.90 -5.01 8.22
N ALA A 98 -1.92 -4.35 7.67
CA ALA A 98 -3.31 -4.64 7.98
C ALA A 98 -3.71 -6.06 7.56
N ARG A 99 -3.27 -6.52 6.38
CA ARG A 99 -3.51 -7.90 5.91
C ARG A 99 -2.81 -8.93 6.80
N VAL A 100 -1.57 -8.69 7.19
CA VAL A 100 -0.82 -9.59 8.09
C VAL A 100 -1.48 -9.64 9.46
N ALA A 101 -1.91 -8.50 10.02
CA ALA A 101 -2.60 -8.43 11.30
C ALA A 101 -3.95 -9.17 11.25
N ALA A 102 -4.74 -8.94 10.19
CA ALA A 102 -6.02 -9.61 10.00
C ALA A 102 -5.86 -11.13 9.90
N GLN A 103 -4.83 -11.59 9.15
CA GLN A 103 -4.49 -13.00 9.05
C GLN A 103 -4.10 -13.61 10.40
N GLY A 104 -3.22 -12.93 11.15
CA GLY A 104 -2.74 -13.42 12.44
C GLY A 104 -3.81 -13.47 13.52
N LEU A 105 -4.79 -12.57 13.46
CA LEU A 105 -5.92 -12.52 14.39
C LEU A 105 -7.11 -13.39 13.95
N GLY A 106 -7.15 -13.83 12.69
CA GLY A 106 -8.31 -14.50 12.12
C GLY A 106 -9.56 -13.60 12.10
N SER A 107 -9.38 -12.28 11.95
CA SER A 107 -10.44 -11.28 12.01
C SER A 107 -10.15 -10.13 11.04
N ASP A 108 -11.19 -9.59 10.42
CA ASP A 108 -11.12 -8.42 9.54
C ASP A 108 -11.03 -7.09 10.32
N GLN A 109 -11.14 -7.11 11.65
CA GLN A 109 -11.11 -5.91 12.50
C GLN A 109 -9.95 -4.95 12.15
N PRO A 110 -8.69 -5.39 11.91
CA PRO A 110 -7.61 -4.48 11.53
C PRO A 110 -7.84 -3.73 10.21
N LEU A 111 -8.61 -4.28 9.29
CA LEU A 111 -8.88 -3.71 7.97
C LEU A 111 -9.99 -2.65 8.04
N THR A 112 -10.91 -2.76 9.00
CA THR A 112 -12.04 -1.81 9.16
C THR A 112 -11.60 -0.35 9.33
N ARG A 113 -10.41 -0.13 9.91
CA ARG A 113 -9.82 1.20 10.15
C ARG A 113 -9.00 1.70 8.96
N LEU A 114 -8.62 0.83 8.05
CA LEU A 114 -7.69 1.12 6.96
C LEU A 114 -8.18 2.24 6.02
N PRO A 115 -9.46 2.29 5.58
CA PRO A 115 -9.94 3.39 4.73
C PRO A 115 -9.73 4.78 5.36
N LEU A 116 -10.04 4.90 6.65
CA LEU A 116 -9.92 6.17 7.38
C LEU A 116 -8.46 6.58 7.53
N LEU A 117 -7.57 5.64 7.87
CA LEU A 117 -6.14 5.93 8.00
C LEU A 117 -5.52 6.38 6.67
N LEU A 118 -5.85 5.68 5.59
CA LEU A 118 -5.33 6.00 4.26
C LEU A 118 -5.87 7.33 3.74
N LYS A 119 -7.18 7.60 3.96
CA LYS A 119 -7.79 8.89 3.64
C LYS A 119 -7.07 10.04 4.36
N ASN A 120 -6.85 9.92 5.67
CA ASN A 120 -6.18 10.94 6.46
C ASN A 120 -4.75 11.20 5.96
N LEU A 121 -3.99 10.16 5.61
CA LEU A 121 -2.66 10.31 5.04
C LEU A 121 -2.68 11.10 3.72
N VAL A 122 -3.61 10.77 2.81
CA VAL A 122 -3.76 11.48 1.52
C VAL A 122 -4.17 12.94 1.75
N GLU A 123 -5.07 13.21 2.68
CA GLU A 123 -5.52 14.57 3.03
C GLU A 123 -4.38 15.40 3.63
N GLU A 124 -3.59 14.84 4.55
CA GLU A 124 -2.41 15.50 5.12
C GLU A 124 -1.38 15.89 4.06
N ARG A 125 -1.23 15.08 3.01
CA ARG A 125 -0.31 15.34 1.89
C ARG A 125 -0.90 16.29 0.85
N THR A 126 -2.22 16.52 0.87
CA THR A 126 -2.89 17.56 0.07
C THR A 126 -2.70 18.95 0.68
N LEU A 127 -2.73 19.05 2.01
CA LEU A 127 -2.74 20.34 2.73
C LEU A 127 -1.35 20.96 3.00
N GLY A 128 -0.27 20.30 2.56
CA GLY A 128 1.09 20.61 3.01
C GLY A 128 2.01 21.26 1.97
N SER A 129 1.87 22.57 1.72
CA SER A 129 3.05 23.40 1.45
C SER A 129 3.39 24.20 2.70
N SER A 130 4.45 23.79 3.41
CA SER A 130 5.44 24.65 4.09
C SER A 130 6.29 23.84 5.09
N ALA A 131 7.55 23.59 4.71
CA ALA A 131 8.77 23.66 5.53
C ALA A 131 8.95 22.91 6.89
N ALA A 132 8.03 22.13 7.44
CA ALA A 132 8.11 21.78 8.88
C ALA A 132 8.44 20.32 9.30
N ARG A 133 8.81 19.38 8.42
CA ARG A 133 8.94 17.96 8.84
C ARG A 133 10.30 17.27 8.64
N SER A 134 11.30 17.92 8.05
CA SER A 134 12.64 17.34 7.90
C SER A 134 13.46 17.30 9.22
N ASN A 135 12.94 17.82 10.34
CA ASN A 135 13.70 17.91 11.60
C ASN A 135 13.47 16.75 12.60
N ARG A 136 12.59 15.77 12.33
CA ARG A 136 12.27 14.72 13.33
C ARG A 136 13.11 13.45 13.27
N TYR A 137 13.97 13.26 12.26
CA TYR A 137 14.80 12.04 12.16
C TYR A 137 16.31 12.27 12.34
N ARG A 138 16.77 13.51 12.60
CA ARG A 138 18.21 13.83 12.75
C ARG A 138 18.69 14.03 14.18
N GLY A 139 17.85 13.75 15.18
CA GLY A 139 18.09 14.10 16.59
C GLY A 139 18.31 12.95 17.57
N SER A 140 18.69 11.75 17.13
CA SER A 140 18.97 10.63 18.06
C SER A 140 20.27 9.88 17.73
N ARG A 141 21.37 10.62 17.57
CA ARG A 141 22.75 10.11 17.74
C ARG A 141 23.63 11.20 18.32
N ARG A 142 23.84 11.15 19.63
CA ARG A 142 24.84 11.81 20.53
C ARG A 142 24.11 11.89 21.88
N THR A 143 24.49 11.20 22.95
CA THR A 143 25.82 10.92 23.52
C THR A 143 25.87 9.55 24.17
#